data_AF-A0A0P0XSB1-F1
#
_entry.id   AF-A0A0P0XSB1-F1
#
_cell.length_a   1.000
_cell.length_b   1.000
_cell.length_c   1.000
_cell.angle_alpha   90.00
_cell.angle_beta   90.00
_cell.angle_gamma   90.00
#
_symmetry.space_group_name_H-M   'P 1'
#
loop_
_entity.id
_entity.type
_entity.pdbx_description
1 polymer ?
#
loop_
_entity_poly.entity_id
_entity_poly.type
_entity_poly.pdbx_seq_one_letter_code
_entity_poly.pdbx_strand_id
1 'polypeptide(L)'
;SHRRRTTSPSPAQAQPLEDDDLLSEILLRLPAKPSSLPRASLVCKRWRRVVSDAVFLRRFRSHHGKPPLLGFFKVSYRNPIFIPTLDPPDRISAARFSLQLPLPGGGGGSPPVFGHFYHMFAFRHGRALIYDRSLLQITVWDPVTGDRRAVDIPEPFGRRPAYVSNWAMRCVDGHVHGGCHSSPFEVVVIGFNKYRRRLFTCVYSSDTGNWGKVISNAFNFRGHKTRSSTPGWEFFLLLVPKCYWDRHPSV
;
A
#
# COMPACT_ATOMS: atom_id res chain seq x y z
N SER A 1 -62.03 33.40 -38.88
CA SER A 1 -61.91 32.25 -37.96
C SER A 1 -60.49 31.69 -38.02
N HIS A 2 -59.56 32.25 -37.24
CA HIS A 2 -58.17 31.79 -37.24
C HIS A 2 -58.02 30.52 -36.39
N ARG A 3 -58.01 29.37 -37.07
CA ARG A 3 -57.78 28.05 -36.49
C ARG A 3 -56.34 27.98 -35.96
N ARG A 4 -56.17 28.14 -34.65
CA ARG A 4 -54.90 27.99 -33.93
C ARG A 4 -54.40 26.56 -34.16
N ARG A 5 -53.37 26.42 -35.01
CA ARG A 5 -52.68 25.17 -35.29
C ARG A 5 -51.88 24.83 -34.03
N THR A 6 -52.36 23.87 -33.25
CA THR A 6 -51.65 23.30 -32.11
C THR A 6 -50.44 22.55 -32.62
N THR A 7 -49.29 23.20 -32.59
CA THR A 7 -47.99 22.58 -32.83
C THR A 7 -47.73 21.60 -31.70
N SER A 8 -47.81 20.32 -32.00
CA SER A 8 -47.45 19.23 -31.08
C SER A 8 -45.99 19.42 -30.64
N PRO A 9 -45.67 19.32 -29.34
CA PRO A 9 -44.30 19.49 -28.86
C PRO A 9 -43.44 18.35 -29.41
N SER A 10 -42.39 18.73 -30.15
CA SER A 10 -41.33 17.82 -30.60
C SER A 10 -40.75 17.10 -29.38
N PRO A 11 -40.49 15.77 -29.43
CA PRO A 11 -40.00 15.01 -28.30
C PRO A 11 -38.71 15.65 -27.81
N ALA A 12 -38.78 16.24 -26.62
CA ALA A 12 -37.67 16.88 -25.96
C ALA A 12 -36.51 15.88 -25.93
N GLN A 13 -35.48 16.13 -26.74
CA GLN A 13 -34.22 15.42 -26.62
C GLN A 13 -33.82 15.53 -25.15
N ALA A 14 -33.81 14.39 -24.45
CA ALA A 14 -33.36 14.32 -23.07
C ALA A 14 -32.04 15.08 -23.02
N GLN A 15 -31.96 16.12 -22.17
CA GLN A 15 -30.76 16.92 -22.12
C GLN A 15 -29.58 15.99 -21.81
N PRO A 16 -28.35 16.21 -22.31
CA PRO A 16 -27.24 15.27 -22.10
C PRO A 16 -26.97 14.91 -20.62
N LEU A 17 -27.41 15.76 -19.69
CA LEU A 17 -27.31 15.55 -18.24
C LEU A 17 -28.41 14.65 -17.66
N GLU A 18 -29.46 14.37 -18.46
CA GLU A 18 -30.58 13.50 -18.15
C GLU A 18 -30.40 12.07 -18.67
N ASP A 19 -29.31 11.78 -19.37
CA ASP A 19 -28.89 10.45 -19.80
C ASP A 19 -27.63 10.05 -18.99
N ASP A 20 -27.66 8.87 -18.36
CA ASP A 20 -26.53 8.40 -17.54
C ASP A 20 -25.30 8.04 -18.39
N ASP A 21 -25.51 7.60 -19.63
CA ASP A 21 -24.41 7.24 -20.54
C ASP A 21 -23.71 8.52 -21.01
N LEU A 22 -24.47 9.54 -21.43
CA LEU A 22 -23.91 10.83 -21.81
C LEU A 22 -23.27 11.56 -20.62
N LEU A 23 -23.91 11.51 -19.44
CA LEU A 23 -23.33 12.05 -18.22
C LEU A 23 -22.03 11.34 -17.85
N SER A 24 -21.98 10.01 -17.97
CA SER A 24 -20.77 9.21 -17.77
C SER A 24 -19.65 9.66 -18.72
N GLU A 25 -19.92 9.86 -20.01
CA GLU A 25 -18.93 10.38 -20.98
C GLU A 25 -18.43 11.79 -20.63
N ILE A 26 -19.32 12.68 -20.16
CA ILE A 26 -18.93 14.03 -19.73
C ILE A 26 -18.02 13.95 -18.49
N LEU A 27 -18.40 13.14 -17.50
CA LEU A 27 -17.64 12.97 -16.27
C LEU A 27 -16.31 12.24 -16.49
N LEU A 28 -16.22 11.37 -17.51
CA LEU A 28 -14.98 10.71 -17.91
C LEU A 28 -13.91 11.69 -18.40
N ARG A 29 -14.34 12.85 -18.92
CA ARG A 29 -13.45 13.91 -19.42
C ARG A 29 -12.94 14.83 -18.31
N LEU A 30 -13.41 14.68 -17.07
CA LEU A 30 -12.87 15.43 -15.94
C LEU A 30 -11.39 15.06 -15.72
N PRO A 31 -10.53 16.01 -15.28
CA PRO A 31 -9.15 15.69 -14.94
C PRO A 31 -9.08 14.59 -13.89
N ALA A 32 -8.08 13.72 -13.97
CA ALA A 32 -7.76 12.66 -12.98
C ALA A 32 -7.21 13.21 -11.65
N LYS A 33 -7.74 14.35 -11.19
CA LYS A 33 -7.33 15.04 -9.98
C LYS A 33 -8.16 14.55 -8.78
N PRO A 34 -7.58 14.45 -7.58
CA PRO A 34 -8.28 13.98 -6.38
C PRO A 34 -9.59 14.71 -6.08
N SER A 35 -9.70 16.00 -6.42
CA SER A 35 -10.92 16.78 -6.17
C SER A 35 -12.01 16.63 -7.25
N SER A 36 -11.71 16.10 -8.44
CA SER A 36 -12.65 16.10 -9.58
C SER A 36 -13.92 15.30 -9.31
N LEU A 37 -13.80 14.00 -9.01
CA LEU A 37 -14.95 13.13 -8.77
C LEU A 37 -15.72 13.50 -7.48
N PRO A 38 -15.05 13.79 -6.34
CA PRO A 38 -15.75 14.29 -5.16
C PRO A 38 -16.57 15.55 -5.44
N ARG A 39 -16.03 16.52 -6.18
CA ARG A 39 -16.80 17.73 -6.54
C ARG A 39 -17.97 17.43 -7.45
N ALA A 40 -17.80 16.55 -8.44
CA ALA A 40 -18.91 16.08 -9.27
C ALA A 40 -20.01 15.40 -8.43
N SER A 41 -19.65 14.60 -7.43
CA SER A 41 -20.59 13.91 -6.53
C SER A 41 -21.45 14.84 -5.68
N LEU A 42 -21.04 16.11 -5.54
CA LEU A 42 -21.75 17.14 -4.79
C LEU A 42 -22.77 17.91 -5.63
N VAL A 43 -22.74 17.80 -6.96
CA VAL A 43 -23.66 18.53 -7.85
C VAL A 43 -25.10 18.07 -7.63
N CYS A 44 -25.36 16.76 -7.73
CA CYS A 44 -26.66 16.18 -7.41
C CYS A 44 -26.57 14.67 -7.11
N LYS A 45 -27.67 14.08 -6.62
CA LYS A 45 -27.75 12.63 -6.31
C LYS A 45 -27.42 11.75 -7.53
N ARG A 46 -27.80 12.18 -8.73
CA ARG A 46 -27.56 11.45 -9.98
C ARG A 46 -26.07 11.40 -10.30
N TRP A 47 -25.39 12.54 -10.26
CA TRP A 47 -23.94 12.61 -10.48
C TRP A 47 -23.20 11.76 -9.45
N ARG A 48 -23.60 11.84 -8.17
CA ARG A 48 -23.07 10.96 -7.12
C ARG A 48 -23.22 9.48 -7.47
N ARG A 49 -24.40 9.06 -7.97
CA ARG A 49 -24.65 7.68 -8.39
C ARG A 49 -23.67 7.25 -9.49
N VAL A 50 -23.50 8.09 -10.52
CA VAL A 50 -22.59 7.78 -11.64
C VAL A 50 -21.13 7.71 -11.17
N VAL A 51 -20.63 8.70 -10.41
CA VAL A 51 -19.20 8.70 -10.02
C VAL A 51 -18.85 7.65 -8.95
N SER A 52 -19.84 7.14 -8.21
CA SER A 52 -19.64 6.07 -7.25
C SER A 52 -19.80 4.67 -7.85
N ASP A 53 -20.26 4.57 -9.10
CA ASP A 53 -20.46 3.29 -9.78
C ASP A 53 -19.13 2.59 -10.09
N ALA A 54 -19.08 1.28 -9.86
CA ALA A 54 -17.86 0.48 -10.03
C ALA A 54 -17.45 0.33 -11.50
N VAL A 55 -18.39 0.34 -12.45
CA VAL A 55 -18.09 0.33 -13.88
C VAL A 55 -17.52 1.68 -14.28
N PHE A 56 -18.14 2.79 -13.88
CA PHE A 56 -17.64 4.14 -14.14
C PHE A 56 -16.22 4.32 -13.58
N LEU A 57 -15.97 3.95 -12.32
CA LEU A 57 -14.65 4.10 -11.70
C LEU A 57 -13.57 3.24 -12.38
N ARG A 58 -13.94 2.09 -12.97
CA ARG A 58 -13.03 1.30 -13.81
C ARG A 58 -12.75 2.00 -15.13
N ARG A 59 -13.78 2.49 -15.82
CA ARG A 59 -13.64 3.25 -17.07
C ARG A 59 -12.80 4.51 -16.88
N PHE A 60 -13.02 5.26 -15.80
CA PHE A 60 -12.26 6.47 -15.45
C PHE A 60 -10.77 6.14 -15.24
N ARG A 61 -10.46 5.07 -14.50
CA ARG A 61 -9.08 4.59 -14.31
C ARG A 61 -8.44 4.14 -15.62
N SER A 62 -9.16 3.38 -16.44
CA SER A 62 -8.67 2.95 -17.76
C SER A 62 -8.43 4.12 -18.71
N HIS A 63 -9.31 5.14 -18.70
CA HIS A 63 -9.22 6.32 -19.55
C HIS A 63 -8.00 7.19 -19.23
N HIS A 64 -7.68 7.37 -17.95
CA HIS A 64 -6.51 8.17 -17.53
C HIS A 64 -5.22 7.36 -17.38
N GLY A 65 -5.33 6.04 -17.30
CA GLY A 65 -4.20 5.15 -17.13
C GLY A 65 -3.52 5.32 -15.76
N LYS A 66 -2.39 6.02 -15.74
CA LYS A 66 -1.57 6.16 -14.54
C LYS A 66 -2.21 7.15 -13.55
N PRO A 67 -2.47 6.75 -12.30
CA PRO A 67 -3.01 7.67 -11.29
C PRO A 67 -2.00 8.78 -10.96
N PRO A 68 -2.48 9.97 -10.52
CA PRO A 68 -1.59 11.07 -10.14
C PRO A 68 -0.73 10.68 -8.93
N LEU A 69 0.50 11.20 -8.89
CA LEU A 69 1.33 11.11 -7.70
C LEU A 69 0.76 12.07 -6.63
N LEU A 70 0.19 11.50 -5.57
CA LEU A 70 -0.42 12.27 -4.48
C LEU A 70 0.63 12.83 -3.51
N GLY A 71 1.73 12.11 -3.35
CA GLY A 71 2.81 12.43 -2.43
C GLY A 71 3.77 11.27 -2.25
N PHE A 72 4.67 11.41 -1.29
CA PHE A 72 5.63 10.38 -0.90
C PHE A 72 5.81 10.34 0.62
N PHE A 73 6.20 9.17 1.13
CA PHE A 73 6.52 9.01 2.54
C PHE A 73 8.01 9.22 2.77
N LYS A 74 8.35 10.18 3.62
CA LYS A 74 9.69 10.29 4.19
C LYS A 74 9.82 9.27 5.31
N VAL A 75 10.68 8.28 5.12
CA VAL A 75 11.04 7.30 6.15
C VAL A 75 11.86 8.03 7.22
N SER A 76 11.37 8.01 8.46
CA SER A 76 12.07 8.53 9.63
C SER A 76 12.18 7.42 10.67
N TYR A 77 13.08 7.58 11.65
CA TYR A 77 13.21 6.65 12.79
C TYR A 77 11.95 6.57 13.68
N ARG A 78 11.00 7.49 13.49
CA ARG A 78 9.74 7.57 14.21
C ARG A 78 8.61 7.23 13.25
N ASN A 79 7.70 8.17 13.06
CA ASN A 79 6.52 7.98 12.23
C ASN A 79 6.82 8.33 10.76
N PRO A 80 6.14 7.67 9.81
CA PRO A 80 6.20 8.07 8.41
C PRO A 80 5.59 9.46 8.28
N ILE A 81 6.27 10.34 7.56
CA ILE A 81 5.75 11.67 7.25
C ILE A 81 5.32 11.66 5.79
N PHE A 82 4.03 11.86 5.54
CA PHE A 82 3.52 12.05 4.19
C PHE A 82 3.80 13.47 3.71
N ILE A 83 4.43 13.59 2.54
CA ILE A 83 4.71 14.87 1.89
C ILE A 83 3.84 14.94 0.64
N PRO A 84 2.83 15.82 0.61
CA PRO A 84 1.99 15.99 -0.56
C PRO A 84 2.76 16.64 -1.71
N THR A 85 2.49 16.21 -2.93
CA THR A 85 3.11 16.75 -4.16
C THR A 85 2.17 17.65 -4.96
N LEU A 86 0.88 17.63 -4.65
CA LEU A 86 -0.13 18.41 -5.35
C LEU A 86 -0.39 19.76 -4.67
N ASP A 87 -0.77 20.74 -5.46
CA ASP A 87 -1.21 22.05 -4.99
C ASP A 87 -2.69 22.05 -4.60
N PRO A 88 -3.12 23.00 -3.74
CA PRO A 88 -4.53 23.21 -3.48
C PRO A 88 -5.30 23.46 -4.78
N PRO A 89 -6.54 22.94 -4.93
CA PRO A 89 -7.33 22.23 -3.92
C PRO A 89 -7.05 20.73 -3.83
N ASP A 90 -6.17 20.19 -4.67
CA ASP A 90 -5.89 18.75 -4.77
C ASP A 90 -4.85 18.25 -3.76
N ARG A 91 -4.25 19.17 -3.01
CA ARG A 91 -3.30 18.88 -1.93
C ARG A 91 -3.96 18.05 -0.83
N ILE A 92 -3.49 16.81 -0.66
CA ILE A 92 -3.93 15.96 0.44
C ILE A 92 -3.17 16.37 1.72
N SER A 93 -3.91 16.65 2.79
CA SER A 93 -3.31 16.94 4.09
C SER A 93 -2.47 15.77 4.58
N ALA A 94 -1.24 16.04 5.03
CA ALA A 94 -0.36 15.04 5.64
C ALA A 94 -1.01 14.33 6.83
N ALA A 95 -1.93 14.99 7.54
CA ALA A 95 -2.69 14.41 8.63
C ALA A 95 -3.55 13.21 8.19
N ARG A 96 -4.02 13.18 6.94
CA ARG A 96 -4.82 12.06 6.39
C ARG A 96 -4.02 10.77 6.29
N PHE A 97 -2.71 10.89 6.08
CA PHE A 97 -1.78 9.76 5.94
C PHE A 97 -0.79 9.70 7.11
N SER A 98 -1.14 10.29 8.26
CA SER A 98 -0.29 10.26 9.44
C SER A 98 -0.52 8.98 10.23
N LEU A 99 0.51 8.15 10.31
CA LEU A 99 0.51 7.01 11.22
C LEU A 99 1.15 7.42 12.55
N GLN A 100 0.32 7.52 13.60
CA GLN A 100 0.82 7.71 14.96
C GLN A 100 1.05 6.34 15.58
N LEU A 101 2.30 5.88 15.57
CA LEU A 101 2.73 4.75 16.38
C LEU A 101 3.23 5.25 17.74
N PRO A 102 3.03 4.48 18.83
CA PRO A 102 3.64 4.78 20.13
C PRO A 102 5.14 4.99 19.97
N LEU A 103 5.77 5.86 20.76
CA LEU A 103 7.23 5.98 20.70
C LEU A 103 7.86 4.64 21.13
N PRO A 104 8.74 4.04 20.32
CA PRO A 104 9.45 2.82 20.69
C PRO A 104 10.20 3.02 22.00
N GLY A 105 9.86 2.24 23.04
CA GLY A 105 10.43 2.35 24.39
C GLY A 105 9.97 3.56 25.22
N GLY A 106 8.95 4.31 24.77
CA GLY A 106 8.50 5.58 25.38
C GLY A 106 7.26 5.49 26.27
N GLY A 107 6.86 4.30 26.72
CA GLY A 107 5.83 4.19 27.77
C GLY A 107 6.42 4.67 29.09
N GLY A 108 6.00 5.86 29.57
CA GLY A 108 6.39 6.36 30.90
C GLY A 108 7.46 7.45 30.93
N GLY A 109 7.55 8.33 29.92
CA GLY A 109 8.36 9.55 30.00
C GLY A 109 9.88 9.34 29.86
N SER A 110 10.33 8.12 29.61
CA SER A 110 11.74 7.85 29.32
C SER A 110 12.07 8.21 27.86
N PRO A 111 13.20 8.89 27.59
CA PRO A 111 13.62 9.15 26.23
C PRO A 111 13.83 7.83 25.47
N PRO A 112 13.54 7.79 24.15
CA PRO A 112 13.72 6.58 23.36
C PRO A 112 15.17 6.10 23.48
N VAL A 113 15.36 4.89 24.02
CA VAL A 113 16.72 4.32 24.15
C VAL A 113 17.30 4.19 22.74
N PHE A 114 18.56 4.62 22.57
CA PHE A 114 19.28 4.49 21.30
C PHE A 114 19.13 3.07 20.76
N GLY A 115 18.45 2.92 19.61
CA GLY A 115 18.20 1.62 18.97
C GLY A 115 16.73 1.27 18.76
N HIS A 116 15.80 1.96 19.43
CA HIS A 116 14.35 1.76 19.27
C HIS A 116 13.81 2.70 18.19
N PHE A 117 13.84 2.23 16.95
CA PHE A 117 13.33 2.96 15.79
C PHE A 117 12.39 2.06 15.02
N TYR A 118 11.45 2.69 14.31
CA TYR A 118 10.70 2.00 13.27
C TYR A 118 11.55 1.85 12.01
N HIS A 119 11.53 0.66 11.41
CA HIS A 119 12.08 0.45 10.07
C HIS A 119 10.94 0.25 9.08
N MET A 120 10.89 1.06 8.02
CA MET A 120 9.97 0.86 6.90
C MET A 120 10.66 0.07 5.81
N PHE A 121 10.16 -1.12 5.52
CA PHE A 121 10.81 -2.04 4.60
C PHE A 121 10.23 -2.00 3.18
N ALA A 122 8.92 -1.77 3.03
CA ALA A 122 8.28 -1.81 1.72
C ALA A 122 6.98 -1.00 1.67
N PHE A 123 6.76 -0.33 0.53
CA PHE A 123 5.47 0.22 0.10
C PHE A 123 5.06 -0.53 -1.17
N ARG A 124 4.16 -1.49 -1.04
CA ARG A 124 3.73 -2.36 -2.16
C ARG A 124 2.23 -2.53 -2.12
N HIS A 125 1.60 -2.55 -3.30
CA HIS A 125 0.15 -2.75 -3.46
C HIS A 125 -0.73 -1.80 -2.63
N GLY A 126 -0.25 -0.58 -2.40
CA GLY A 126 -0.97 0.41 -1.60
C GLY A 126 -0.84 0.22 -0.08
N ARG A 127 -0.05 -0.75 0.40
CA ARG A 127 0.21 -0.99 1.83
C ARG A 127 1.68 -0.76 2.18
N ALA A 128 1.92 -0.40 3.43
CA ALA A 128 3.24 -0.18 4.00
C ALA A 128 3.56 -1.25 5.05
N LEU A 129 4.81 -1.72 5.07
CA LEU A 129 5.32 -2.60 6.11
C LEU A 129 6.24 -1.84 7.06
N ILE A 130 5.88 -1.86 8.34
CA ILE A 130 6.61 -1.17 9.41
C ILE A 130 7.05 -2.19 10.44
N TYR A 131 8.32 -2.14 10.80
CA TYR A 131 8.91 -3.00 11.83
C TYR A 131 9.15 -2.21 13.10
N ASP A 132 8.52 -2.64 14.18
CA ASP A 132 8.92 -2.25 15.53
C ASP A 132 9.98 -3.22 16.05
N ARG A 133 11.22 -2.74 16.11
CA ARG A 133 12.33 -3.54 16.62
C ARG A 133 12.24 -3.81 18.12
N SER A 134 11.52 -2.98 18.87
CA SER A 134 11.38 -3.06 20.33
C SER A 134 10.39 -4.13 20.72
N LEU A 135 9.24 -4.14 20.04
CA LEU A 135 8.17 -5.13 20.23
C LEU A 135 8.40 -6.40 19.41
N LEU A 136 9.36 -6.39 18.48
CA LEU A 136 9.57 -7.46 17.51
C LEU A 136 8.28 -7.73 16.70
N GLN A 137 7.60 -6.66 16.30
CA GLN A 137 6.31 -6.71 15.61
C GLN A 137 6.37 -6.10 14.21
N ILE A 138 5.59 -6.68 13.30
CA ILE A 138 5.34 -6.15 11.97
C ILE A 138 3.96 -5.52 11.95
N THR A 139 3.88 -4.25 11.59
CA THR A 139 2.63 -3.58 11.29
C THR A 139 2.47 -3.46 9.79
N VAL A 140 1.47 -4.17 9.26
CA VAL A 140 0.95 -3.91 7.92
C VAL A 140 -0.01 -2.74 8.03
N TRP A 141 0.22 -1.67 7.27
CA TRP A 141 -0.57 -0.45 7.32
C TRP A 141 -1.12 -0.10 5.93
N ASP A 142 -2.44 0.13 5.84
CA ASP A 142 -3.06 0.75 4.67
C ASP A 142 -3.22 2.27 4.94
N PRO A 143 -2.46 3.14 4.25
CA PRO A 143 -2.57 4.57 4.39
C PRO A 143 -3.92 5.13 3.92
N VAL A 144 -4.59 4.49 2.96
CA VAL A 144 -5.85 4.99 2.39
C VAL A 144 -7.02 4.76 3.33
N THR A 145 -7.12 3.55 3.89
CA THR A 145 -8.21 3.19 4.81
C THR A 145 -7.87 3.48 6.28
N GLY A 146 -6.59 3.63 6.60
CA GLY A 146 -6.09 3.72 7.98
C GLY A 146 -6.04 2.36 8.69
N ASP A 147 -6.41 1.27 8.01
CA ASP A 147 -6.39 -0.07 8.59
C ASP A 147 -4.96 -0.50 8.91
N ARG A 148 -4.80 -1.18 10.03
CA ARG A 148 -3.49 -1.64 10.50
C ARG A 148 -3.60 -2.98 11.20
N ARG A 149 -2.66 -3.87 10.88
CA ARG A 149 -2.55 -5.19 11.50
C ARG A 149 -1.12 -5.40 11.97
N ALA A 150 -0.96 -5.45 13.30
CA ALA A 150 0.30 -5.82 13.93
C ALA A 150 0.37 -7.34 14.09
N VAL A 151 1.55 -7.92 13.84
CA VAL A 151 1.82 -9.35 13.96
C VAL A 151 3.19 -9.54 14.60
N ASP A 152 3.26 -10.35 15.65
CA ASP A 152 4.53 -10.72 16.28
C ASP A 152 5.42 -11.49 15.32
N ILE A 153 6.71 -11.16 15.28
CA ILE A 153 7.68 -11.88 14.45
C ILE A 153 8.05 -13.21 15.11
N PRO A 154 8.18 -14.32 14.35
CA PRO A 154 8.62 -15.60 14.89
C PRO A 154 9.95 -15.52 15.64
N GLU A 155 10.07 -16.32 16.71
CA GLU A 155 11.25 -16.38 17.60
C GLU A 155 12.65 -16.34 16.94
N PRO A 156 12.93 -17.04 15.81
CA PRO A 156 14.28 -17.03 15.24
C PRO A 156 14.76 -15.65 14.78
N PHE A 157 13.85 -14.72 14.51
CA PHE A 157 14.20 -13.34 14.16
C PHE A 157 14.29 -12.43 15.40
N GLY A 158 13.60 -12.77 16.48
CA GLY A 158 13.55 -12.01 17.72
C GLY A 158 14.79 -12.18 18.61
N ARG A 159 15.41 -13.37 18.57
CA ARG A 159 16.63 -13.62 19.34
C ARG A 159 17.79 -12.84 18.74
N ARG A 160 18.20 -11.77 19.43
CA ARG A 160 19.50 -11.13 19.17
C ARG A 160 20.56 -12.24 19.15
N PRO A 161 21.48 -12.20 18.19
CA PRO A 161 21.77 -11.11 17.26
C PRO A 161 21.26 -11.37 15.83
N ALA A 162 20.03 -11.87 15.67
CA ALA A 162 19.39 -11.90 14.36
C ALA A 162 19.11 -10.46 13.88
N TYR A 163 19.53 -10.15 12.66
CA TYR A 163 19.24 -8.91 11.97
C TYR A 163 18.18 -9.18 10.92
N VAL A 164 17.08 -8.46 11.01
CA VAL A 164 16.04 -8.45 10.00
C VAL A 164 16.48 -7.50 8.88
N SER A 165 16.54 -7.99 7.64
CA SER A 165 17.28 -7.31 6.58
C SER A 165 16.42 -6.78 5.44
N ASN A 166 15.35 -7.47 5.05
CA ASN A 166 14.48 -7.06 3.95
C ASN A 166 13.17 -7.86 3.97
N TRP A 167 12.06 -7.19 3.66
CA TRP A 167 10.73 -7.78 3.56
C TRP A 167 10.10 -7.53 2.19
N ALA A 168 9.30 -8.49 1.72
CA ALA A 168 8.54 -8.37 0.49
C ALA A 168 7.06 -8.69 0.77
N MET A 169 6.15 -8.00 0.10
CA MET A 169 4.72 -8.29 0.13
C MET A 169 4.27 -8.75 -1.26
N ARG A 170 3.39 -9.74 -1.30
CA ARG A 170 2.74 -10.24 -2.52
C ARG A 170 1.23 -10.33 -2.31
N CYS A 171 0.44 -10.05 -3.33
CA CYS A 171 -0.99 -10.42 -3.37
C CYS A 171 -1.14 -11.88 -3.83
N VAL A 172 -1.94 -12.68 -3.11
CA VAL A 172 -2.12 -14.11 -3.39
C VAL A 172 -2.73 -14.33 -4.77
N ASP A 173 -3.74 -13.55 -5.11
CA ASP A 173 -4.60 -13.79 -6.28
C ASP A 173 -4.06 -13.28 -7.63
N GLY A 174 -2.81 -12.82 -7.72
CA GLY A 174 -2.22 -12.42 -9.01
C GLY A 174 -2.97 -11.31 -9.78
N HIS A 175 -3.78 -10.50 -9.09
CA HIS A 175 -4.61 -9.47 -9.72
C HIS A 175 -3.79 -8.45 -10.53
N VAL A 176 -4.28 -8.12 -11.74
CA VAL A 176 -3.80 -6.98 -12.53
C VAL A 176 -4.18 -5.69 -11.79
N HIS A 177 -3.16 -4.99 -11.29
CA HIS A 177 -3.25 -4.10 -10.13
C HIS A 177 -4.19 -2.88 -10.28
N GLY A 178 -5.07 -2.71 -9.29
CA GLY A 178 -6.00 -1.57 -9.15
C GLY A 178 -7.01 -1.70 -8.00
N GLY A 179 -7.19 -2.92 -7.45
CA GLY A 179 -8.17 -3.24 -6.39
C GLY A 179 -7.65 -4.15 -5.26
N CYS A 180 -6.34 -4.30 -5.10
CA CYS A 180 -5.74 -5.24 -4.13
C CYS A 180 -5.88 -4.84 -2.65
N HIS A 181 -6.50 -3.70 -2.34
CA HIS A 181 -6.62 -3.18 -0.97
C HIS A 181 -7.37 -4.13 -0.02
N SER A 182 -8.25 -4.97 -0.56
CA SER A 182 -9.01 -5.96 0.22
C SER A 182 -8.59 -7.40 -0.10
N SER A 183 -7.67 -7.62 -1.05
CA SER A 183 -7.22 -8.97 -1.38
C SER A 183 -6.26 -9.48 -0.32
N PRO A 184 -6.25 -10.79 -0.09
CA PRO A 184 -5.26 -11.39 0.78
C PRO A 184 -3.85 -11.22 0.24
N PHE A 185 -2.91 -11.23 1.17
CA PHE A 185 -1.52 -10.93 0.91
C PHE A 185 -0.61 -11.79 1.79
N GLU A 186 0.59 -11.99 1.28
CA GLU A 186 1.67 -12.66 1.99
C GLU A 186 2.82 -11.69 2.24
N VAL A 187 3.45 -11.82 3.40
CA VAL A 187 4.66 -11.07 3.74
C VAL A 187 5.80 -12.05 3.94
N VAL A 188 6.83 -11.93 3.10
CA VAL A 188 8.06 -12.71 3.22
C VAL A 188 9.06 -11.90 4.03
N VAL A 189 9.57 -12.49 5.10
CA VAL A 189 10.59 -11.91 5.97
C VAL A 189 11.89 -12.68 5.82
N ILE A 190 13.00 -11.95 5.62
CA ILE A 190 14.34 -12.51 5.62
C ILE A 190 15.17 -11.85 6.73
N GLY A 191 15.74 -12.70 7.56
CA GLY A 191 16.66 -12.33 8.62
C GLY A 191 17.91 -13.17 8.55
N PHE A 192 18.98 -12.69 9.16
CA PHE A 192 20.24 -13.44 9.25
C PHE A 192 20.83 -13.30 10.65
N ASN A 193 21.43 -14.38 11.13
CA ASN A 193 22.23 -14.36 12.34
C ASN A 193 23.70 -14.46 11.93
N LYS A 194 24.45 -13.37 12.14
CA LYS A 194 25.86 -13.29 11.73
C LYS A 194 26.76 -14.29 12.46
N TYR A 195 26.49 -14.59 13.73
CA TYR A 195 27.34 -15.47 14.55
C TYR A 195 27.07 -16.93 14.25
N ARG A 196 25.80 -17.30 14.05
CA ARG A 196 25.42 -18.65 13.64
C ARG A 196 25.59 -18.89 12.14
N ARG A 197 25.87 -17.84 11.36
CA ARG A 197 25.93 -17.88 9.90
C ARG A 197 24.70 -18.57 9.29
N ARG A 198 23.52 -18.22 9.80
CA ARG A 198 22.23 -18.75 9.35
C ARG A 198 21.30 -17.67 8.82
N LEU A 199 20.73 -17.91 7.65
CA LEU A 199 19.63 -17.16 7.08
C LEU A 199 18.33 -17.80 7.52
N PHE A 200 17.35 -16.97 7.86
CA PHE A 200 16.00 -17.38 8.21
C PHE A 200 15.04 -16.72 7.24
N THR A 201 14.10 -17.51 6.74
CA THR A 201 13.01 -17.01 5.91
C THR A 201 11.69 -17.54 6.46
N CYS A 202 10.70 -16.67 6.52
CA CYS A 202 9.36 -17.02 6.96
C CYS A 202 8.33 -16.22 6.16
N VAL A 203 7.17 -16.81 5.93
CA VAL A 203 6.09 -16.20 5.16
C VAL A 203 4.89 -16.08 6.06
N TYR A 204 4.36 -14.87 6.22
CA TYR A 204 3.08 -14.60 6.84
C TYR A 204 1.99 -14.62 5.78
N SER A 205 0.84 -15.23 6.08
CA SER A 205 -0.35 -15.17 5.23
C SER A 205 -1.46 -14.41 5.96
N SER A 206 -2.07 -13.43 5.28
CA SER A 206 -3.19 -12.68 5.85
C SER A 206 -4.46 -13.53 5.98
N ASP A 207 -4.63 -14.54 5.12
CA ASP A 207 -5.78 -15.46 5.11
C ASP A 207 -5.82 -16.32 6.36
N THR A 208 -4.69 -16.96 6.67
CA THR A 208 -4.59 -17.81 7.85
C THR A 208 -4.29 -17.00 9.11
N GLY A 209 -3.82 -15.76 8.95
CA GLY A 209 -3.37 -14.90 10.04
C GLY A 209 -2.11 -15.41 10.74
N ASN A 210 -1.42 -16.39 10.16
CA ASN A 210 -0.33 -17.11 10.79
C ASN A 210 0.96 -17.03 9.98
N TRP A 211 2.07 -17.18 10.70
CA TRP A 211 3.37 -17.42 10.11
C TRP A 211 3.50 -18.88 9.69
N GLY A 212 3.99 -19.09 8.48
CA GLY A 212 4.39 -20.41 8.00
C GLY A 212 5.66 -20.90 8.69
N LYS A 213 6.04 -22.15 8.39
CA LYS A 213 7.27 -22.76 8.92
C LYS A 213 8.50 -21.91 8.57
N VAL A 214 9.31 -21.61 9.58
CA VAL A 214 10.60 -20.92 9.39
C VAL A 214 11.58 -21.88 8.70
N ILE A 215 12.18 -21.40 7.62
CA ILE A 215 13.25 -22.09 6.90
C ILE A 215 14.57 -21.50 7.37
N SER A 216 15.53 -22.35 7.75
CA SER A 216 16.86 -21.91 8.15
C SER A 216 17.94 -22.54 7.28
N ASN A 217 18.76 -21.71 6.63
CA ASN A 217 19.85 -22.16 5.77
C ASN A 217 21.19 -21.64 6.30
N ALA A 218 22.23 -22.49 6.30
CA ALA A 218 23.59 -22.03 6.59
C ALA A 218 24.15 -21.24 5.39
N PHE A 219 24.92 -20.18 5.64
CA PHE A 219 25.52 -19.38 4.59
C PHE A 219 26.97 -19.02 4.92
N ASN A 220 27.85 -19.05 3.92
CA ASN A 220 29.25 -18.69 4.09
C ASN A 220 29.52 -17.30 3.50
N PHE A 221 29.75 -16.29 4.35
CA PHE A 221 30.44 -15.08 3.92
C PHE A 221 31.84 -15.45 3.38
N ARG A 222 31.99 -15.50 2.07
CA ARG A 222 33.30 -15.34 1.42
C ARG A 222 33.40 -13.90 0.94
N GLY A 223 34.29 -13.11 1.53
CA GLY A 223 35.06 -12.13 0.78
C GLY A 223 34.70 -10.64 0.81
N HIS A 224 33.48 -10.18 1.11
CA HIS A 224 33.22 -8.73 1.15
C HIS A 224 33.18 -8.19 2.59
N LYS A 225 34.34 -7.78 3.10
CA LYS A 225 34.43 -6.85 4.23
C LYS A 225 33.96 -5.46 3.76
N THR A 226 32.66 -5.27 3.60
CA THR A 226 32.12 -3.90 3.59
C THR A 226 32.29 -3.31 4.98
N ARG A 227 32.65 -2.02 5.06
CA ARG A 227 32.85 -1.31 6.34
C ARG A 227 31.58 -1.34 7.23
N SER A 228 30.42 -1.61 6.63
CA SER A 228 29.20 -2.04 7.32
C SER A 228 29.16 -3.57 7.46
N SER A 229 29.03 -4.07 8.69
CA SER A 229 28.96 -5.51 9.03
C SER A 229 27.64 -6.20 8.60
N THR A 230 26.83 -5.53 7.80
CA THR A 230 25.62 -6.01 7.14
C THR A 230 25.97 -6.39 5.70
N PRO A 231 25.50 -7.54 5.18
CA PRO A 231 25.65 -7.85 3.75
C PRO A 231 25.16 -6.66 2.91
N GLY A 232 25.84 -6.39 1.79
CA GLY A 232 25.35 -5.44 0.80
C GLY A 232 23.93 -5.82 0.35
N TRP A 233 23.10 -4.82 0.07
CA TRP A 233 21.70 -4.98 -0.35
C TRP A 233 21.57 -5.94 -1.55
N GLU A 234 22.61 -6.04 -2.38
CA GLU A 234 22.71 -6.95 -3.53
C GLU A 234 22.58 -8.44 -3.16
N PHE A 235 23.12 -8.88 -2.02
CA PHE A 235 23.03 -10.28 -1.58
C PHE A 235 21.58 -10.69 -1.28
N PHE A 236 20.76 -9.76 -0.80
CA PHE A 236 19.37 -10.04 -0.43
C PHE A 236 18.47 -10.15 -1.66
N LEU A 237 18.74 -9.39 -2.72
CA LEU A 237 18.02 -9.50 -3.98
C LEU A 237 18.20 -10.86 -4.66
N LEU A 238 19.30 -11.57 -4.41
CA LEU A 238 19.52 -12.93 -4.91
C LEU A 238 18.81 -13.99 -4.05
N LEU A 239 18.65 -13.74 -2.74
CA LEU A 239 18.08 -14.70 -1.79
C LEU A 239 16.55 -14.67 -1.76
N VAL A 240 15.91 -13.49 -1.89
CA VAL A 240 14.44 -13.40 -1.91
C VAL A 240 13.86 -14.26 -3.03
N PRO A 241 14.32 -14.15 -4.29
CA PRO A 241 13.86 -15.03 -5.36
C PRO A 241 14.21 -16.49 -5.07
N LYS A 242 15.45 -16.80 -4.69
CA LYS A 242 15.88 -18.21 -4.57
C LYS A 242 15.09 -18.98 -3.50
N CYS A 243 14.98 -18.43 -2.29
CA CYS A 243 14.20 -19.06 -1.22
C CYS A 243 12.68 -19.10 -1.52
N TYR A 244 12.19 -18.19 -2.37
CA TYR A 244 10.78 -18.05 -2.70
C TYR A 244 10.36 -18.95 -3.87
N TRP A 245 11.12 -18.94 -4.97
CA TRP A 245 10.91 -19.76 -6.16
C TRP A 245 11.12 -21.25 -5.88
N ASP A 246 12.03 -21.61 -4.96
CA ASP A 246 12.16 -23.01 -4.50
C ASP A 246 10.84 -23.56 -3.88
N ARG A 247 9.91 -22.69 -3.47
CA ARG A 247 8.58 -23.06 -2.96
C ARG A 247 7.45 -22.96 -3.99
N HIS A 248 7.64 -22.20 -5.06
CA HIS A 248 6.65 -22.03 -6.13
C HIS A 248 7.29 -22.33 -7.49
N PRO A 249 7.68 -23.60 -7.76
CA PRO A 249 8.17 -24.00 -9.08
C PRO A 249 7.06 -23.99 -10.15
N SER A 250 5.80 -23.74 -9.78
CA SER A 250 4.68 -23.60 -10.70
C SER A 250 4.41 -22.12 -11.02
N VAL A 251 5.35 -21.48 -11.71
CA VAL A 251 5.18 -20.37 -12.65
C VAL A 251 6.19 -20.61 -13.77
#